data_AF-A0A8J9V831-F1
#
_entry.id   AF-A0A8J9V831-F1
#
_cell.length_a   1.000
_cell.length_b   1.000
_cell.length_c   1.000
_cell.angle_alpha   90.00
_cell.angle_beta   90.00
_cell.angle_gamma   90.00
#
_symmetry.space_group_name_H-M   'P 1'
#
loop_
_entity.id
_entity.type
_entity.pdbx_description
1 polymer ?
#
loop_
_entity_poly.entity_id
_entity_poly.type
_entity_poly.pdbx_seq_one_letter_code
_entity_poly.pdbx_strand_id
1 'polypeptide(L)'
;MTLTEEQLTKTLIQMSCPGEEHEYVNIIIDFSSWCTHFRAELLEPLFRSLDNLFGFQNVYGFTHLFPLISTHLFQDRYEPPDQDQEGNPVERPRCVIGPEAWLEGLRQKGWTLATILIILLAAHACDTTASLLGQGDNQIIVLRIPSAEYLQERGLTPDTYTQQ
;
A
#
# COMPACT_ATOMS: atom_id res chain seq x y z
N MET A 1 -8.67 7.57 -6.03
CA MET A 1 -8.86 8.55 -4.94
C MET A 1 -9.22 9.98 -5.40
N THR A 2 -8.97 10.39 -6.65
CA THR A 2 -9.38 11.72 -7.17
C THR A 2 -10.19 11.63 -8.46
N LEU A 3 -10.52 10.42 -8.89
CA LEU A 3 -11.30 10.19 -10.11
C LEU A 3 -12.76 10.56 -9.88
N THR A 4 -13.40 11.14 -10.89
CA THR A 4 -14.85 11.25 -10.92
C THR A 4 -15.49 9.88 -11.14
N GLU A 5 -16.79 9.77 -10.87
CA GLU A 5 -17.55 8.53 -11.08
C GLU A 5 -17.47 8.03 -12.54
N GLU A 6 -17.55 8.95 -13.51
CA GLU A 6 -17.42 8.64 -14.93
C GLU A 6 -16.03 8.06 -15.26
N GLN A 7 -14.96 8.71 -14.76
CA GLN A 7 -13.59 8.25 -14.97
C GLN A 7 -13.34 6.90 -14.32
N LEU A 8 -13.89 6.68 -13.13
CA LEU A 8 -13.81 5.39 -12.44
C LEU A 8 -14.52 4.30 -13.25
N THR A 9 -15.75 4.56 -13.69
CA THR A 9 -16.54 3.62 -14.50
C THR A 9 -15.81 3.25 -15.78
N LYS A 10 -15.24 4.24 -16.48
CA LYS A 10 -14.44 3.99 -17.69
C LYS A 10 -13.22 3.11 -17.40
N THR A 11 -12.52 3.38 -16.30
CA THR A 11 -11.35 2.60 -15.88
C THR A 11 -11.74 1.15 -15.56
N LEU A 12 -12.85 0.94 -14.86
CA LEU A 12 -13.36 -0.40 -14.54
C LEU A 12 -13.73 -1.19 -15.80
N ILE A 13 -14.36 -0.54 -16.79
CA ILE A 13 -14.69 -1.18 -18.08
C ILE A 13 -13.40 -1.58 -18.82
N GLN A 14 -12.40 -0.69 -18.86
CA GLN A 14 -11.12 -0.97 -19.50
C GLN A 14 -10.38 -2.13 -18.82
N MET A 15 -10.46 -2.23 -17.50
CA MET A 15 -9.83 -3.31 -16.74
C MET A 15 -10.58 -4.64 -16.82
N SER A 16 -11.90 -4.62 -17.00
CA SER A 16 -12.72 -5.84 -17.13
C SER A 16 -12.57 -6.53 -18.49
N CYS A 17 -12.20 -5.78 -19.53
CA CYS A 17 -12.09 -6.30 -20.90
C CYS A 17 -10.75 -5.91 -21.54
N PRO A 18 -9.60 -6.48 -21.14
CA PRO A 18 -8.29 -6.01 -21.59
C PRO A 18 -7.89 -6.53 -23.00
N GLY A 19 -8.86 -6.79 -23.89
CA GLY A 19 -8.66 -7.31 -25.25
C GLY A 19 -8.69 -8.84 -25.34
N GLU A 20 -9.05 -9.39 -26.50
CA GLU A 20 -9.29 -10.83 -26.72
C GLU A 20 -8.00 -11.66 -26.87
N GLU A 21 -6.86 -11.05 -27.20
CA GLU A 21 -5.61 -11.78 -27.53
C GLU A 21 -4.84 -12.33 -26.32
N HIS A 22 -5.17 -11.90 -25.10
CA HIS A 22 -4.42 -12.25 -23.91
C HIS A 22 -5.34 -12.75 -22.80
N GLU A 23 -4.89 -13.77 -22.08
CA GLU A 23 -5.57 -14.26 -20.89
C GLU A 23 -5.17 -13.41 -19.68
N TYR A 24 -6.14 -13.15 -18.80
CA TYR A 24 -5.94 -12.32 -17.62
C TYR A 24 -6.58 -12.97 -16.39
N VAL A 25 -6.00 -12.72 -15.23
CA VAL A 25 -6.54 -13.09 -13.92
C VAL A 25 -6.77 -11.84 -13.09
N ASN A 26 -7.96 -11.76 -12.51
CA ASN A 26 -8.31 -10.72 -11.55
C ASN A 26 -8.03 -11.22 -10.14
N ILE A 27 -7.12 -10.57 -9.44
CA ILE A 27 -6.79 -10.82 -8.04
C ILE A 27 -7.32 -9.66 -7.22
N ILE A 28 -8.18 -9.95 -6.25
CA ILE A 28 -8.71 -8.97 -5.31
C ILE A 28 -8.01 -9.22 -3.98
N ILE A 29 -7.32 -8.20 -3.47
CA ILE A 29 -6.59 -8.26 -2.21
C ILE A 29 -7.19 -7.25 -1.24
N ASP A 30 -7.48 -7.73 -0.04
CA ASP A 30 -7.84 -6.94 1.12
C ASP A 30 -6.79 -7.20 2.21
N PHE A 31 -6.03 -6.15 2.57
CA PHE A 31 -4.94 -6.25 3.53
C PHE A 31 -5.44 -5.96 4.95
N SER A 32 -5.32 -6.93 5.85
CA SER A 32 -5.68 -6.74 7.26
C SER A 32 -4.75 -5.74 7.95
N SER A 33 -5.35 -4.79 8.67
CA SER A 33 -4.62 -3.76 9.42
C SER A 33 -3.53 -3.07 8.60
N TRP A 34 -3.78 -2.87 7.30
CA TRP A 34 -2.80 -2.41 6.31
C TRP A 34 -2.03 -1.16 6.74
N CYS A 35 -2.74 -0.17 7.30
CA CYS A 35 -2.14 1.08 7.76
C CYS A 35 -1.13 0.88 8.91
N THR A 36 -1.40 -0.04 9.84
CA THR A 36 -0.56 -0.25 11.02
C THR A 36 0.69 -1.07 10.74
N HIS A 37 0.79 -1.68 9.55
CA HIS A 37 1.95 -2.48 9.14
C HIS A 37 3.04 -1.66 8.44
N PHE A 38 2.77 -0.43 8.03
CA PHE A 38 3.82 0.42 7.46
C PHE A 38 4.80 0.87 8.54
N ARG A 39 6.09 0.75 8.23
CA ARG A 39 7.21 1.19 9.05
C ARG A 39 8.02 2.25 8.32
N ALA A 40 8.74 3.07 9.06
CA ALA A 40 9.52 4.18 8.51
C ALA A 40 10.60 3.66 7.54
N GLU A 41 11.25 2.55 7.89
CA GLU A 41 12.33 1.92 7.14
C GLU A 41 11.88 1.45 5.75
N LEU A 42 10.66 0.92 5.64
CA LEU A 42 10.10 0.48 4.37
C LEU A 42 9.83 1.66 3.42
N LEU A 43 9.42 2.80 3.99
CA LEU A 43 8.94 3.95 3.22
C LEU A 43 10.00 5.03 3.00
N GLU A 44 11.10 4.99 3.75
CA GLU A 44 12.19 5.96 3.65
C GLU A 44 12.70 6.12 2.21
N PRO A 45 12.99 5.06 1.42
CA PRO A 45 13.47 5.23 0.05
C PRO A 45 12.46 5.91 -0.87
N LEU A 46 11.18 5.57 -0.74
CA LEU A 46 10.09 6.17 -1.51
C LEU A 46 9.92 7.65 -1.14
N PHE A 47 9.88 7.95 0.15
CA PHE A 47 9.65 9.30 0.64
C PHE A 47 10.83 10.22 0.40
N ARG A 48 12.07 9.70 0.45
CA ARG A 48 13.26 10.43 0.00
C ARG A 48 13.18 10.76 -1.49
N SER A 49 12.66 9.85 -2.31
CA SER A 49 12.45 10.10 -3.74
C SER A 49 11.41 11.20 -3.96
N LEU A 50 10.33 11.22 -3.17
CA LEU A 50 9.35 12.31 -3.19
C LEU A 50 9.95 13.64 -2.71
N ASP A 51 10.72 13.63 -1.64
CA ASP A 51 11.42 14.82 -1.14
C ASP A 51 12.33 15.41 -2.23
N ASN A 52 13.15 14.59 -2.88
CA ASN A 52 14.01 15.02 -3.98
C ASN A 52 13.20 15.60 -5.16
N LEU A 53 12.07 14.96 -5.51
CA LEU A 53 11.21 15.39 -6.62
C LEU A 53 10.63 16.80 -6.38
N PHE A 54 10.24 17.10 -5.14
CA PHE A 54 9.65 18.39 -4.77
C PHE A 54 10.68 19.41 -4.25
N GLY A 55 11.96 19.05 -4.18
CA GLY A 55 13.03 19.92 -3.67
C GLY A 55 12.99 20.12 -2.15
N PHE A 56 12.40 19.16 -1.42
CA PHE A 56 12.37 19.16 0.04
C PHE A 56 13.51 18.35 0.66
N GLN A 57 13.75 18.59 1.95
CA GLN A 57 14.72 17.84 2.75
C GLN A 57 13.98 17.12 3.86
N ASN A 58 13.77 15.81 3.68
CA ASN A 58 13.17 14.90 4.66
C ASN A 58 11.77 15.32 5.16
N VAL A 59 10.98 16.02 4.35
CA VAL A 59 9.62 16.43 4.75
C VAL A 59 8.68 15.23 4.74
N TYR A 60 8.73 14.39 3.70
CA TYR A 60 7.92 13.18 3.65
C TYR A 60 8.47 12.12 4.60
N GLY A 61 9.78 11.88 4.62
CA GLY A 61 10.41 10.88 5.47
C GLY A 61 10.13 11.11 6.97
N PHE A 62 10.28 12.36 7.42
CA PHE A 62 10.00 12.73 8.82
C PHE A 62 8.56 12.44 9.25
N THR A 63 7.61 12.38 8.30
CA THR A 63 6.21 12.10 8.63
C THR A 63 5.98 10.72 9.24
N HIS A 64 6.86 9.74 8.99
CA HIS A 64 6.79 8.42 9.63
C HIS A 64 7.59 8.30 10.92
N LEU A 65 8.35 9.33 11.30
CA LEU A 65 9.03 9.37 12.59
C LEU A 65 8.16 10.00 13.69
N PHE A 66 7.17 10.82 13.32
CA PHE A 66 6.26 11.46 14.28
C PHE A 66 5.50 10.50 15.21
N PRO A 67 4.97 9.34 14.74
CA PRO A 67 4.33 8.37 15.63
C PRO A 67 5.23 7.96 16.80
N LEU A 68 6.52 7.75 16.54
CA LEU A 68 7.48 7.28 17.54
C LEU A 68 7.75 8.31 18.66
N ILE A 69 7.46 9.58 18.41
CA ILE A 69 7.63 10.68 19.38
C ILE A 69 6.30 11.26 19.86
N SER A 70 5.17 10.64 19.49
CA SER A 70 3.84 11.07 19.88
C SER A 70 3.25 10.14 20.96
N THR A 71 2.22 10.63 21.63
CA THR A 71 1.37 9.82 22.50
C THR A 71 -0.02 9.79 21.91
N HIS A 72 -0.53 8.59 21.63
CA HIS A 72 -1.89 8.37 21.14
C HIS A 72 -2.83 8.12 22.32
N LEU A 73 -3.78 9.02 22.52
CA LEU A 73 -4.81 8.90 23.55
C LEU A 73 -6.14 8.51 22.91
N PHE A 74 -6.70 7.39 23.35
CA PHE A 74 -8.01 6.91 22.90
C PHE A 74 -9.10 7.56 23.74
N GLN A 75 -9.76 8.55 23.15
CA GLN A 75 -10.77 9.34 23.84
C GLN A 75 -12.04 8.52 24.07
N ASP A 76 -12.45 8.45 25.34
CA ASP A 76 -13.76 7.99 25.75
C ASP A 76 -14.25 8.91 26.86
N ARG A 77 -15.53 9.30 26.77
CA ARG A 77 -16.13 10.25 27.70
C ARG A 77 -16.20 9.70 29.13
N TYR A 78 -16.35 8.38 29.28
CA TYR A 78 -16.62 7.75 30.58
C TYR A 78 -15.40 7.04 31.17
N GLU A 79 -14.32 6.93 30.41
CA GLU A 79 -13.10 6.25 30.81
C GLU A 79 -11.88 6.99 30.23
N PRO A 80 -11.43 8.09 30.88
CA PRO A 80 -10.23 8.79 30.46
C PRO A 80 -8.98 7.92 30.68
N PRO A 81 -7.87 8.19 29.97
CA PRO A 81 -6.60 7.52 30.23
C PRO A 81 -6.11 7.72 31.67
N ASP A 82 -5.49 6.69 32.24
CA ASP A 82 -4.83 6.78 33.54
C ASP A 82 -3.72 7.85 33.53
N GLN A 83 -3.53 8.50 34.67
CA GLN A 83 -2.50 9.53 34.86
C GLN A 83 -1.59 9.17 36.04
N ASP A 84 -0.32 9.60 35.98
CA ASP A 84 0.60 9.54 37.11
C ASP A 84 0.33 10.65 38.15
N GLN A 85 1.17 10.77 39.17
CA GLN A 85 0.99 11.76 40.23
C GLN A 85 1.19 13.19 39.73
N GLU A 86 1.93 13.35 38.64
CA GLU A 86 2.26 14.58 37.95
C GLU A 86 1.22 14.95 36.88
N GLY A 87 0.26 14.06 36.58
CA GLY A 87 -0.80 14.24 35.60
C GLY A 87 -0.44 13.82 34.17
N ASN A 88 0.72 13.18 33.95
CA ASN A 88 1.09 12.65 32.63
C ASN A 88 0.32 11.36 32.34
N PRO A 89 -0.05 11.12 31.07
CA PRO A 89 -0.74 9.89 30.69
C PRO A 89 0.17 8.67 30.85
N VAL A 90 -0.37 7.59 31.42
CA VAL A 90 0.34 6.34 31.65
C VAL A 90 0.03 5.34 30.55
N GLU A 91 1.04 4.62 30.07
CA GLU A 91 0.86 3.60 29.03
C GLU A 91 -0.06 2.46 29.49
N ARG A 92 -1.22 2.37 28.84
CA ARG A 92 -2.38 1.55 29.19
C ARG A 92 -3.23 1.35 27.92
N PRO A 93 -4.30 0.54 27.92
CA PRO A 93 -5.11 0.32 26.71
C PRO A 93 -5.64 1.59 26.02
N ARG A 94 -5.78 2.71 26.76
CA ARG A 94 -6.25 4.00 26.23
C ARG A 94 -5.13 5.02 25.98
N CYS A 95 -3.87 4.64 26.19
CA CYS A 95 -2.70 5.49 25.96
C CYS A 95 -1.55 4.65 25.40
N VAL A 96 -1.16 4.91 24.16
CA VAL A 96 -0.01 4.27 23.53
C VAL A 96 1.06 5.33 23.32
N ILE A 97 2.25 5.10 23.88
CA ILE A 97 3.38 6.03 23.77
C ILE A 97 4.31 5.53 22.67
N GLY A 98 4.67 6.41 21.72
CA GLY A 98 5.59 6.10 20.64
C GLY A 98 5.14 4.97 19.70
N PRO A 99 3.89 4.94 19.20
CA PRO A 99 3.45 3.90 18.26
C PRO A 99 4.34 3.83 17.01
N GLU A 100 4.58 2.61 16.52
CA GLU A 100 5.46 2.38 15.35
C GLU A 100 4.83 2.72 14.00
N ALA A 101 3.52 2.99 13.98
CA ALA A 101 2.77 3.26 12.77
C ALA A 101 1.66 4.29 13.03
N TRP A 102 1.19 4.89 11.95
CA TRP A 102 0.00 5.74 11.99
C TRP A 102 -1.28 4.92 12.00
N LEU A 103 -2.36 5.60 12.40
CA LEU A 103 -3.72 5.08 12.34
C LEU A 103 -4.37 5.34 10.97
N GLU A 104 -5.56 4.79 10.80
CA GLU A 104 -6.36 4.91 9.59
C GLU A 104 -6.59 6.38 9.16
N GLY A 105 -6.68 6.61 7.84
CA GLY A 105 -6.93 7.91 7.23
C GLY A 105 -5.70 8.80 7.05
N LEU A 106 -4.62 8.57 7.81
CA LEU A 106 -3.36 9.28 7.63
C LEU A 106 -2.55 8.66 6.50
N ARG A 107 -1.88 9.50 5.69
CA ARG A 107 -0.90 9.09 4.65
C ARG A 107 -1.37 8.00 3.67
N GLN A 108 -2.67 7.77 3.53
CA GLN A 108 -3.27 6.72 2.70
C GLN A 108 -2.75 6.74 1.25
N LYS A 109 -2.55 7.92 0.64
CA LYS A 109 -2.01 8.05 -0.72
C LYS A 109 -0.56 7.55 -0.83
N GLY A 110 0.30 7.89 0.14
CA GLY A 110 1.70 7.47 0.14
C GLY A 110 1.83 5.97 0.30
N TRP A 111 1.05 5.40 1.21
CA TRP A 111 0.98 3.95 1.41
C TRP A 111 0.39 3.21 0.21
N THR A 112 -0.66 3.75 -0.41
CA THR A 112 -1.22 3.16 -1.64
C THR A 112 -0.18 3.14 -2.75
N LEU A 113 0.62 4.23 -2.90
CA LEU A 113 1.71 4.28 -3.85
C LEU A 113 2.77 3.20 -3.57
N ALA A 114 3.17 3.03 -2.30
CA ALA A 114 4.11 1.98 -1.91
C ALA A 114 3.58 0.58 -2.25
N THR A 115 2.32 0.28 -1.90
CA THR A 115 1.68 -1.00 -2.23
C THR A 115 1.66 -1.25 -3.74
N ILE A 116 1.27 -0.25 -4.54
CA ILE A 116 1.24 -0.36 -6.00
C ILE A 116 2.64 -0.65 -6.56
N LEU A 117 3.67 0.06 -6.08
CA LEU A 117 5.05 -0.15 -6.52
C LEU A 117 5.54 -1.56 -6.17
N ILE A 118 5.21 -2.07 -4.99
CA ILE A 118 5.56 -3.44 -4.58
C ILE A 118 4.89 -4.47 -5.49
N ILE A 119 3.61 -4.31 -5.82
CA ILE A 119 2.90 -5.24 -6.71
C ILE A 119 3.48 -5.18 -8.13
N LEU A 120 3.75 -3.98 -8.65
CA LEU A 120 4.39 -3.81 -9.95
C LEU A 120 5.79 -4.44 -10.00
N LEU A 121 6.57 -4.29 -8.91
CA LEU A 121 7.87 -4.92 -8.79
C LEU A 121 7.75 -6.45 -8.77
N ALA A 122 6.76 -7.01 -8.07
CA ALA A 122 6.51 -8.44 -8.06
C ALA A 122 6.10 -8.96 -9.45
N ALA A 123 5.21 -8.26 -10.14
CA ALA A 123 4.84 -8.60 -11.51
C ALA A 123 6.05 -8.57 -12.46
N HIS A 124 6.89 -7.53 -12.34
CA HIS A 124 8.12 -7.42 -13.12
C HIS A 124 9.12 -8.55 -12.82
N ALA A 125 9.29 -8.91 -11.55
CA ALA A 125 10.15 -10.02 -11.14
C ALA A 125 9.68 -11.36 -11.70
N CYS A 126 8.37 -11.56 -11.82
CA CYS A 126 7.78 -12.75 -12.46
C CYS A 126 7.70 -12.65 -13.99
N ASP A 127 8.32 -11.64 -14.62
CA ASP A 127 8.24 -11.38 -16.07
C ASP A 127 6.81 -11.36 -16.62
N THR A 128 5.93 -10.67 -15.91
CA THR A 128 4.54 -10.43 -16.31
C THR A 128 4.18 -8.95 -16.10
N THR A 129 3.01 -8.56 -16.62
CA THR A 129 2.47 -7.21 -16.51
C THR A 129 1.21 -7.22 -15.65
N ALA A 130 1.13 -6.28 -14.71
CA ALA A 130 -0.04 -6.06 -13.88
C ALA A 130 -0.62 -4.67 -14.11
N SER A 131 -1.94 -4.58 -14.30
CA SER A 131 -2.71 -3.34 -14.24
C SER A 131 -3.46 -3.29 -12.92
N LEU A 132 -3.49 -2.13 -12.26
CA LEU A 132 -3.98 -2.02 -10.88
C LEU A 132 -5.01 -0.91 -10.71
N LEU A 133 -5.97 -1.17 -9.84
CA LEU A 133 -6.87 -0.17 -9.29
C LEU A 133 -6.92 -0.36 -7.78
N GLY A 134 -6.53 0.69 -7.05
CA GLY A 134 -6.34 0.61 -5.61
C GLY A 134 -6.88 1.84 -4.89
N GLN A 135 -7.45 1.61 -3.71
CA GLN A 135 -7.82 2.66 -2.78
C GLN A 135 -7.44 2.25 -1.37
N GLY A 136 -6.22 2.60 -0.94
CA GLY A 136 -5.74 2.25 0.39
C GLY A 136 -5.39 0.77 0.49
N ASP A 137 -6.09 0.08 1.39
CA ASP A 137 -5.95 -1.35 1.71
C ASP A 137 -6.59 -2.27 0.67
N ASN A 138 -7.61 -1.82 -0.03
CA ASN A 138 -8.33 -2.59 -1.04
C ASN A 138 -7.69 -2.43 -2.43
N GLN A 139 -7.24 -3.53 -3.02
CA GLN A 139 -6.51 -3.57 -4.30
C GLN A 139 -7.14 -4.57 -5.28
N ILE A 140 -7.33 -4.15 -6.52
CA ILE A 140 -7.69 -5.01 -7.65
C ILE A 140 -6.51 -5.05 -8.61
N ILE A 141 -6.03 -6.24 -8.90
CA ILE A 141 -4.89 -6.50 -9.79
C ILE A 141 -5.39 -7.31 -10.97
N VAL A 142 -5.21 -6.79 -12.17
CA VAL A 142 -5.41 -7.50 -13.44
C VAL A 142 -4.04 -7.97 -13.89
N LEU A 143 -3.75 -9.24 -13.65
CA LEU A 143 -2.48 -9.86 -14.02
C LEU A 143 -2.61 -10.52 -15.39
N ARG A 144 -1.65 -10.30 -16.27
CA ARG A 144 -1.59 -10.97 -17.58
C ARG A 144 -1.00 -12.37 -17.43
N ILE A 145 -1.66 -13.37 -18.00
CA ILE A 145 -1.09 -14.71 -18.17
C ILE A 145 -0.24 -14.71 -19.45
N PRO A 146 1.00 -15.20 -19.42
CA PRO A 146 1.81 -15.36 -20.64
C PRO A 146 1.13 -16.30 -21.64
N SER A 147 1.15 -15.94 -22.92
CA SER A 147 0.58 -16.79 -23.97
C SER A 147 1.41 -18.06 -24.17
N ALA A 148 0.78 -19.11 -24.70
CA ALA A 148 1.49 -20.34 -25.05
C ALA A 148 2.65 -20.10 -26.04
N GLU A 149 2.47 -19.18 -26.99
CA GLU A 149 3.50 -18.78 -27.95
C GLU A 149 4.71 -18.16 -27.24
N TYR A 150 4.48 -17.23 -26.31
CA TYR A 150 5.54 -16.60 -25.51
C TYR A 150 6.33 -17.64 -24.69
N LEU A 151 5.63 -18.61 -24.10
CA LEU A 151 6.28 -19.70 -23.36
C LEU A 151 7.13 -20.59 -24.29
N GLN A 152 6.61 -20.93 -25.48
CA GLN A 152 7.32 -21.74 -26.48
C GLN A 152 8.58 -21.05 -27.01
N GLU A 153 8.52 -19.75 -27.32
CA GLU A 153 9.67 -18.97 -27.78
C GLU A 153 10.83 -18.99 -26.79
N ARG A 154 10.52 -19.11 -25.49
CA ARG A 154 11.51 -19.19 -24.41
C ARG A 154 11.84 -20.62 -23.96
N GLY A 155 11.25 -21.63 -24.60
CA GLY A 155 11.42 -23.04 -24.23
C GLY A 155 10.89 -23.35 -22.82
N LEU A 156 9.90 -22.59 -22.35
CA LEU A 156 9.30 -22.74 -21.03
C LEU A 156 7.98 -23.49 -21.11
N THR A 157 7.69 -24.23 -20.03
CA THR A 157 6.37 -24.75 -19.70
C THR A 157 5.73 -23.87 -18.61
N PRO A 158 4.40 -23.89 -18.43
CA PRO A 158 3.75 -23.19 -17.32
C PRO A 158 4.35 -23.53 -15.95
N ASP A 159 4.63 -24.81 -15.69
CA ASP A 159 5.22 -25.25 -14.42
C ASP A 159 6.61 -24.65 -14.21
N THR A 160 7.47 -24.69 -15.24
CA THR A 160 8.81 -24.11 -15.15
C THR A 160 8.82 -22.59 -15.07
N TYR A 161 7.81 -21.92 -15.64
CA TYR A 161 7.68 -20.46 -15.58
C TYR A 161 7.32 -20.00 -14.16
N THR A 162 6.43 -20.72 -13.48
CA THR A 162 6.03 -20.38 -12.10
C THR A 162 7.11 -20.61 -11.04
N GLN A 163 8.20 -21.30 -11.40
CA GLN A 163 9.31 -21.65 -10.49
C GLN A 163 10.56 -20.75 -10.65
N GLN A 164 10.54 -19.81 -11.60
CA GLN A 164 11.62 -18.80 -11.77
C GLN A 164 11.50 -17.71 -10.71
#